data_AF-A0A1P8ULJ9-F1
#
_entry.id   AF-A0A1P8ULJ9-F1
#
_cell.length_a   1.000
_cell.length_b   1.000
_cell.length_c   1.000
_cell.angle_alpha   90.00
_cell.angle_beta   90.00
_cell.angle_gamma   90.00
#
_symmetry.space_group_name_H-M   'P 1'
#
loop_
_entity.id
_entity.type
_entity.pdbx_description
1 polymer ?
#
loop_
_entity_poly.entity_id
_entity_poly.type
_entity_poly.pdbx_seq_one_letter_code
_entity_poly.pdbx_strand_id
1 'polypeptide(L)'
;MVAGPYLQRYGYAAVVFGLFIEGIGIPFPGLTILIAAALLAGRGEMSLPLVFVSAIGGALAGYNLGYRIGNFGGHRLLLRTRLVNRHHLRKLRRLYRRWGMPIVIIAPFFDGLRQLNGPVAGIIDMPWLRFALANAIGCIVWIGFWSIAAYTLSEHSMQALALADRFRPWLIATAIALFIALILYLVTRDRTKRP
;
A
#
# COMPACT_ATOMS: atom_id res chain seq x y z
N MET A 1 18.88 -10.71 -26.84
CA MET A 1 17.78 -11.62 -26.44
C MET A 1 18.16 -12.59 -25.30
N VAL A 2 19.10 -12.25 -24.38
CA VAL A 2 19.53 -13.16 -23.29
C VAL A 2 19.03 -12.72 -21.89
N ALA A 3 18.47 -11.52 -21.76
CA ALA A 3 17.95 -11.00 -20.48
C ALA A 3 16.53 -11.50 -20.10
N GLY A 4 15.77 -12.03 -21.07
CA GLY A 4 14.35 -12.37 -20.92
C GLY A 4 13.99 -13.34 -19.78
N PRO A 5 14.65 -14.51 -19.63
CA PRO A 5 14.21 -15.50 -18.65
C PRO A 5 14.59 -15.13 -17.20
N TYR A 6 15.71 -14.43 -17.01
CA TYR A 6 16.13 -13.97 -15.68
C TYR A 6 15.24 -12.84 -15.18
N LEU A 7 14.91 -11.88 -16.04
CA LEU A 7 14.03 -10.77 -15.66
C LEU A 7 12.61 -11.25 -15.33
N GLN A 8 12.09 -12.23 -16.07
CA GLN A 8 10.81 -12.86 -15.75
C GLN A 8 10.87 -13.59 -14.41
N ARG A 9 11.84 -14.48 -14.20
CA ARG A 9 11.88 -15.30 -12.98
C ARG A 9 12.18 -14.49 -11.71
N TYR A 10 13.12 -13.56 -11.77
CA TYR A 10 13.47 -12.72 -10.61
C TYR A 10 12.51 -11.55 -10.43
N GLY A 11 11.88 -11.05 -11.49
CA GLY A 11 10.90 -9.96 -11.41
C GLY A 11 9.65 -10.36 -10.63
N TYR A 12 9.07 -11.53 -10.92
CA TYR A 12 7.91 -12.03 -10.16
C TYR A 12 8.28 -12.34 -8.71
N ALA A 13 9.43 -12.96 -8.48
CA ALA A 13 9.91 -13.22 -7.12
C ALA A 13 10.12 -11.92 -6.33
N ALA A 14 10.71 -10.89 -6.94
CA ALA A 14 10.89 -9.58 -6.31
C ALA A 14 9.54 -8.95 -5.93
N VAL A 15 8.51 -9.06 -6.78
CA VAL A 15 7.15 -8.61 -6.46
C VAL A 15 6.58 -9.36 -5.26
N VAL A 16 6.67 -10.70 -5.25
CA VAL A 16 6.19 -11.54 -4.14
C VAL A 16 6.88 -11.15 -2.84
N PHE A 17 8.22 -11.19 -2.81
CA PHE A 17 9.00 -10.94 -1.60
C PHE A 17 8.88 -9.49 -1.15
N GLY A 18 8.87 -8.53 -2.08
CA GLY A 18 8.76 -7.12 -1.75
C GLY A 18 7.45 -6.79 -1.04
N LEU A 19 6.33 -7.26 -1.60
CA LEU A 19 5.02 -7.05 -0.99
C LEU A 19 4.79 -7.94 0.25
N PHE A 20 5.44 -9.10 0.33
CA PHE A 20 5.43 -9.93 1.53
C PHE A 20 6.12 -9.25 2.71
N ILE A 21 7.34 -8.76 2.51
CA ILE A 21 8.11 -8.03 3.54
C ILE A 21 7.33 -6.79 3.97
N GLU A 22 6.79 -6.04 2.99
CA GLU A 22 5.97 -4.87 3.29
C GLU A 22 4.71 -5.22 4.10
N GLY A 23 4.03 -6.31 3.72
CA GLY A 23 2.82 -6.78 4.39
C GLY A 23 3.03 -7.25 5.83
N ILE A 24 4.23 -7.72 6.18
CA ILE A 24 4.60 -8.04 7.56
C ILE A 24 4.61 -6.78 8.45
N GLY A 25 4.77 -5.60 7.84
CA GLY A 25 4.89 -4.32 8.51
C GLY A 25 6.31 -3.76 8.54
N ILE A 26 7.21 -4.31 7.71
CA ILE A 26 8.54 -3.75 7.49
C ILE A 26 8.42 -2.69 6.39
N PRO A 27 8.93 -1.46 6.58
CA PRO A 27 8.94 -0.45 5.52
C PRO A 27 9.83 -0.93 4.38
N PHE A 28 9.20 -1.44 3.32
CA PHE A 28 9.87 -1.94 2.13
C PHE A 28 9.21 -1.31 0.90
N PRO A 29 9.96 -0.99 -0.16
CA PRO A 29 9.42 -0.33 -1.35
C PRO A 29 8.64 -1.31 -2.25
N GLY A 30 7.69 -2.07 -1.70
CA GLY A 30 6.90 -3.07 -2.43
C GLY A 30 6.01 -2.44 -3.51
N LEU A 31 5.42 -1.27 -3.24
CA LEU A 31 4.73 -0.46 -4.27
C LEU A 31 5.65 -0.16 -5.45
N THR A 32 6.88 0.30 -5.20
CA THR A 32 7.82 0.68 -6.26
C THR A 32 8.14 -0.51 -7.16
N ILE A 33 8.35 -1.68 -6.56
CA ILE A 33 8.60 -2.93 -7.29
C ILE A 33 7.37 -3.34 -8.11
N LEU A 34 6.16 -3.21 -7.55
CA LEU A 34 4.91 -3.48 -8.25
C LEU A 34 4.74 -2.58 -9.48
N ILE A 35 4.95 -1.26 -9.32
CA ILE A 35 4.87 -0.31 -10.43
C ILE A 35 5.91 -0.64 -11.50
N ALA A 36 7.15 -0.92 -11.10
CA ALA A 36 8.22 -1.29 -12.04
C ALA A 36 7.85 -2.57 -12.84
N ALA A 37 7.34 -3.60 -12.17
CA ALA A 37 6.92 -4.85 -12.81
C ALA A 37 5.72 -4.63 -13.76
N ALA A 38 4.76 -3.78 -13.38
CA ALA A 38 3.62 -3.44 -14.22
C ALA A 38 4.02 -2.58 -15.44
N LEU A 39 4.99 -1.67 -15.30
CA LEU A 39 5.59 -0.95 -16.42
C LEU A 39 6.29 -1.91 -17.39
N LEU A 40 7.11 -2.84 -16.88
CA LEU A 40 7.74 -3.88 -17.71
C LEU A 40 6.70 -4.76 -18.42
N ALA A 41 5.58 -5.05 -17.75
CA ALA A 41 4.49 -5.78 -18.38
C ALA A 41 3.87 -5.02 -19.56
N GLY A 42 3.71 -3.69 -19.44
CA GLY A 42 3.24 -2.85 -20.55
C GLY A 42 4.22 -2.73 -21.72
N ARG A 43 5.48 -3.16 -21.56
CA ARG A 43 6.48 -3.28 -22.65
C ARG A 43 6.53 -4.68 -23.28
N GLY A 44 5.69 -5.60 -22.81
CA GLY A 44 5.71 -6.99 -23.23
C GLY A 44 6.85 -7.84 -22.62
N GLU A 45 7.61 -7.29 -21.66
CA GLU A 45 8.72 -8.02 -21.01
C GLU A 45 8.22 -8.96 -19.89
N MET A 46 7.04 -8.66 -19.33
CA MET A 46 6.38 -9.45 -18.29
C MET A 46 4.88 -9.63 -18.59
N SER A 47 4.28 -10.71 -18.12
CA SER A 47 2.82 -10.90 -18.10
C SER A 47 2.17 -10.15 -16.93
N LEU A 48 1.26 -9.22 -17.23
CA LEU A 48 0.49 -8.48 -16.23
C LEU A 48 -0.35 -9.39 -15.31
N PRO A 49 -1.07 -10.41 -15.82
CA PRO A 49 -1.75 -11.38 -14.96
C PRO A 49 -0.82 -12.06 -13.94
N LEU A 50 0.40 -12.43 -14.36
CA LEU A 50 1.36 -13.05 -13.45
C LEU A 50 1.90 -12.06 -12.41
N VAL A 51 2.12 -10.79 -12.79
CA VAL A 51 2.48 -9.72 -11.82
C VAL A 51 1.37 -9.57 -10.80
N PHE A 52 0.11 -9.53 -11.25
CA PHE A 52 -1.05 -9.34 -10.40
C PHE A 52 -1.24 -10.48 -9.38
N VAL A 53 -1.18 -11.74 -9.84
CA VAL A 53 -1.29 -12.91 -8.95
C VAL A 53 -0.11 -12.98 -7.99
N SER A 54 1.11 -12.71 -8.46
CA SER A 54 2.32 -12.68 -7.62
C SER A 54 2.20 -11.63 -6.53
N ALA A 55 1.73 -10.43 -6.88
CA ALA A 55 1.56 -9.32 -5.96
C ALA A 55 0.50 -9.63 -4.88
N ILE A 56 -0.66 -10.16 -5.29
CA ILE A 56 -1.72 -10.54 -4.35
C ILE A 56 -1.22 -11.65 -3.41
N GLY A 57 -0.55 -12.66 -3.96
CA GLY A 57 -0.02 -13.77 -3.16
C GLY A 57 0.97 -13.30 -2.09
N GLY A 58 1.96 -12.49 -2.50
CA GLY A 58 2.94 -11.91 -1.58
C GLY A 58 2.31 -11.01 -0.52
N ALA A 59 1.45 -10.08 -0.94
CA ALA A 59 0.76 -9.16 -0.04
C ALA A 59 -0.13 -9.90 0.97
N LEU A 60 -0.99 -10.81 0.51
CA LEU A 60 -1.87 -11.58 1.39
C LEU A 60 -1.09 -12.41 2.41
N ALA A 61 -0.04 -13.09 1.97
CA ALA A 61 0.81 -13.88 2.87
C ALA A 61 1.49 -12.97 3.92
N GLY A 62 2.03 -11.83 3.49
CA GLY A 62 2.69 -10.86 4.35
C GLY A 62 1.73 -10.29 5.39
N TYR A 63 0.57 -9.78 4.97
CA TYR A 63 -0.43 -9.20 5.86
C TYR A 63 -1.02 -10.21 6.86
N ASN A 64 -1.24 -11.46 6.46
CA ASN A 64 -1.67 -12.50 7.38
C ASN A 64 -0.60 -12.82 8.42
N LEU A 65 0.68 -12.84 8.02
CA LEU A 65 1.78 -13.02 8.96
C LEU A 65 1.90 -11.81 9.90
N GLY A 66 1.83 -10.59 9.37
CA GLY A 66 1.79 -9.35 10.16
C GLY A 66 0.63 -9.33 11.16
N TYR A 67 -0.55 -9.79 10.76
CA TYR A 67 -1.70 -9.98 11.65
C TYR A 67 -1.40 -10.98 12.78
N ARG A 68 -0.80 -12.13 12.48
CA ARG A 68 -0.45 -13.12 13.51
C ARG A 68 0.61 -12.58 14.47
N ILE A 69 1.60 -11.84 13.97
CA ILE A 69 2.60 -11.15 14.79
C ILE A 69 1.92 -10.12 15.69
N GLY A 70 1.00 -9.32 15.15
CA GLY A 70 0.22 -8.34 15.90
C GLY A 70 -0.67 -8.97 16.97
N ASN A 71 -1.31 -10.09 16.66
CA ASN A 71 -2.18 -10.80 17.60
C ASN A 71 -1.38 -11.42 18.75
N PHE A 72 -0.36 -12.21 18.44
CA PHE A 72 0.46 -12.89 19.45
C PHE A 72 1.35 -11.92 20.23
N GLY A 73 2.00 -11.00 19.50
CA GLY A 73 2.87 -9.97 20.06
C GLY A 73 2.10 -8.91 20.83
N GLY A 74 0.93 -8.48 20.34
CA GLY A 74 0.06 -7.51 21.00
C GLY A 74 -0.41 -8.00 22.36
N HIS A 75 -0.86 -9.25 22.46
CA HIS A 75 -1.24 -9.84 23.75
C HIS A 75 -0.06 -9.89 24.74
N ARG A 76 1.12 -10.32 24.31
CA ARG A 76 2.32 -10.34 25.18
C ARG A 76 2.80 -8.93 25.57
N LEU A 77 2.77 -7.97 24.66
CA LEU A 77 3.23 -6.60 24.91
C LEU A 77 2.29 -5.86 25.86
N LEU A 78 0.97 -6.06 25.71
CA LEU A 78 -0.06 -5.50 26.60
C LEU A 78 0.01 -6.06 28.03
N LEU A 79 0.45 -7.32 28.18
CA LEU A 79 0.63 -7.98 29.48
C LEU A 79 1.95 -7.61 30.15
N ARG A 80 3.01 -7.31 29.39
CA ARG A 80 4.37 -7.21 29.92
C ARG A 80 4.92 -5.78 30.01
N THR A 81 4.39 -4.80 29.27
CA THR A 81 5.00 -3.46 29.22
C THR A 81 3.98 -2.30 29.28
N ARG A 82 4.37 -1.21 29.96
CA ARG A 82 3.69 0.10 29.91
C ARG A 82 3.91 0.86 28.58
N LEU A 83 4.68 0.28 27.65
CA LEU A 83 5.04 0.88 26.36
C LEU A 83 3.83 1.04 25.43
N VAL A 84 2.79 0.20 25.59
CA VAL A 84 1.57 0.34 24.81
C VAL A 84 0.64 1.33 25.50
N ASN A 85 0.49 2.52 24.89
CA ASN A 85 -0.42 3.53 25.38
C ASN A 85 -1.88 3.01 25.31
N ARG A 86 -2.43 2.62 26.47
CA ARG A 86 -3.79 2.08 26.59
C ARG A 86 -4.87 3.06 26.15
N HIS A 87 -4.58 4.36 26.12
CA HIS A 87 -5.50 5.35 25.54
C HIS A 87 -5.58 5.22 24.02
N HIS A 88 -4.43 5.10 23.35
CA HIS A 88 -4.35 4.94 21.90
C HIS A 88 -4.99 3.62 21.44
N LEU A 89 -4.75 2.53 22.19
CA LEU A 89 -5.35 1.22 21.93
C LEU A 89 -6.89 1.26 22.04
N ARG A 90 -7.42 1.94 23.06
CA ARG A 90 -8.88 2.12 23.23
C ARG A 90 -9.49 2.93 22.08
N LYS A 91 -8.77 3.95 21.58
CA LYS A 91 -9.19 4.75 20.43
C LYS A 91 -9.24 3.90 19.15
N LEU A 92 -8.18 3.12 18.89
CA LEU A 92 -8.13 2.20 17.74
C LEU A 92 -9.24 1.15 17.81
N ARG A 93 -9.48 0.54 18.98
CA ARG A 93 -10.60 -0.40 19.19
C ARG A 93 -11.96 0.24 18.92
N ARG A 94 -12.21 1.48 19.38
CA ARG A 94 -13.46 2.20 19.08
C ARG A 94 -13.62 2.48 17.59
N LEU A 95 -12.53 2.89 16.93
CA LEU A 95 -12.53 3.19 15.50
C LEU A 95 -12.85 1.93 14.69
N TYR A 96 -12.20 0.81 14.99
CA TYR A 96 -12.46 -0.49 14.36
C TYR A 96 -13.82 -1.07 14.72
N ARG A 97 -14.36 -0.82 15.91
CA ARG A 97 -15.72 -1.24 16.24
C ARG A 97 -16.77 -0.48 15.41
N ARG A 98 -16.47 0.77 15.02
CA ARG A 98 -17.37 1.62 14.22
C ARG A 98 -17.23 1.38 12.71
N TRP A 99 -16.00 1.18 12.23
CA TRP A 99 -15.69 1.14 10.79
C TRP A 99 -15.11 -0.19 10.30
N GLY A 100 -14.79 -1.13 11.19
CA GLY A 100 -14.45 -2.54 10.91
C GLY A 100 -13.66 -2.79 9.62
N MET A 101 -14.30 -3.50 8.69
CA MET A 101 -13.73 -3.93 7.41
C MET A 101 -13.34 -2.77 6.48
N PRO A 102 -14.15 -1.71 6.30
CA PRO A 102 -13.76 -0.54 5.52
C PRO A 102 -12.36 0.02 5.80
N ILE A 103 -11.93 0.10 7.06
CA ILE A 103 -10.58 0.59 7.40
C ILE A 103 -9.48 -0.29 6.80
N VAL A 104 -9.66 -1.60 6.87
CA VAL A 104 -8.70 -2.59 6.36
C VAL A 104 -8.64 -2.54 4.83
N ILE A 105 -9.77 -2.27 4.17
CA ILE A 105 -9.88 -2.16 2.71
C ILE A 105 -9.16 -0.90 2.21
N ILE A 106 -9.29 0.23 2.90
CA ILE A 106 -8.69 1.50 2.46
C ILE A 106 -7.23 1.66 2.92
N ALA A 107 -6.79 0.96 3.96
CA ALA A 107 -5.45 1.08 4.52
C ALA A 107 -4.32 0.96 3.48
N PRO A 108 -4.38 0.07 2.46
CA PRO A 108 -3.36 -0.02 1.42
C PRO A 108 -3.12 1.26 0.62
N PHE A 109 -4.08 2.18 0.55
CA PHE A 109 -3.96 3.44 -0.18
C PHE A 109 -3.13 4.50 0.56
N PHE A 110 -2.97 4.34 1.87
CA PHE A 110 -2.26 5.31 2.71
C PHE A 110 -0.94 4.71 3.16
N ASP A 111 0.15 5.40 2.83
CA ASP A 111 1.46 4.97 3.28
C ASP A 111 1.57 5.04 4.82
N GLY A 112 2.30 4.10 5.40
CA GLY A 112 2.29 3.82 6.85
C GLY A 112 1.07 3.03 7.33
N LEU A 113 -0.16 3.42 6.97
CA LEU A 113 -1.35 2.62 7.34
C LEU A 113 -1.33 1.25 6.66
N ARG A 114 -0.86 1.19 5.42
CA ARG A 114 -0.67 -0.06 4.67
C ARG A 114 0.19 -1.06 5.45
N GLN A 115 1.39 -0.65 5.83
CA GLN A 115 2.37 -1.49 6.54
C GLN A 115 1.84 -1.93 7.91
N LEU A 116 1.14 -1.03 8.60
CA LEU A 116 0.60 -1.30 9.93
C LEU A 116 -0.74 -2.06 9.91
N ASN A 117 -1.36 -2.26 8.75
CA ASN A 117 -2.71 -2.80 8.63
C ASN A 117 -2.86 -4.18 9.31
N GLY A 118 -1.99 -5.12 8.96
CA GLY A 118 -1.94 -6.46 9.56
C GLY A 118 -1.65 -6.41 11.07
N PRO A 119 -0.48 -5.88 11.49
CA PRO A 119 -0.12 -5.81 12.90
C PRO A 119 -1.17 -5.13 13.78
N VAL A 120 -1.75 -4.00 13.34
CA VAL A 120 -2.78 -3.27 14.11
C VAL A 120 -4.06 -4.07 14.21
N ALA A 121 -4.52 -4.70 13.12
CA ALA A 121 -5.71 -5.56 13.14
C ALA A 121 -5.54 -6.77 14.08
N GLY A 122 -4.33 -7.31 14.18
CA GLY A 122 -3.98 -8.35 15.15
C GLY A 122 -3.99 -7.84 16.59
N ILE A 123 -3.37 -6.70 16.86
CA ILE A 123 -3.25 -6.11 18.22
C ILE A 123 -4.63 -5.80 18.84
N ILE A 124 -5.59 -5.39 18.02
CA ILE A 124 -6.96 -5.10 18.47
C ILE A 124 -7.86 -6.35 18.53
N ASP A 125 -7.33 -7.52 18.19
CA ASP A 125 -8.03 -8.81 18.18
C ASP A 125 -9.25 -8.81 17.22
N MET A 126 -9.06 -8.28 16.01
CA MET A 126 -10.08 -8.34 14.97
C MET A 126 -10.26 -9.80 14.52
N PRO A 127 -11.49 -10.34 14.36
CA PRO A 127 -11.68 -11.71 13.89
C PRO A 127 -10.95 -11.96 12.56
N TRP A 128 -10.10 -12.98 12.52
CA TRP A 128 -9.20 -13.25 11.39
C TRP A 128 -9.94 -13.30 10.05
N LEU A 129 -11.11 -13.95 9.99
CA LEU A 129 -11.87 -14.06 8.74
C LEU A 129 -12.35 -12.70 8.21
N ARG A 130 -12.75 -11.78 9.10
CA ARG A 130 -13.15 -10.41 8.71
C ARG A 130 -11.95 -9.62 8.20
N PHE A 131 -10.79 -9.79 8.84
CA PHE A 131 -9.55 -9.18 8.40
C PHE A 131 -9.12 -9.74 7.04
N ALA A 132 -9.06 -11.07 6.89
CA ALA A 132 -8.60 -11.73 5.67
C ALA A 132 -9.46 -11.35 4.44
N LEU A 133 -10.79 -11.33 4.59
CA LEU A 133 -11.69 -10.90 3.52
C LEU A 133 -11.52 -9.43 3.17
N ALA A 134 -11.50 -8.54 4.16
CA ALA A 134 -11.32 -7.11 3.94
C ALA A 134 -9.95 -6.79 3.33
N ASN A 135 -8.90 -7.48 3.80
CA ASN A 135 -7.55 -7.35 3.29
C ASN A 135 -7.43 -7.88 1.86
N ALA A 136 -8.07 -8.99 1.53
CA ALA A 136 -8.10 -9.49 0.16
C ALA A 136 -8.74 -8.50 -0.80
N ILE A 137 -9.89 -7.94 -0.43
CA ILE A 137 -10.56 -6.91 -1.22
C ILE A 137 -9.65 -5.68 -1.37
N GLY A 138 -9.11 -5.17 -0.27
CA GLY A 138 -8.21 -4.02 -0.28
C GLY A 138 -6.97 -4.24 -1.14
N CYS A 139 -6.33 -5.42 -1.04
CA CYS A 139 -5.18 -5.78 -1.85
C CYS A 139 -5.53 -5.88 -3.33
N ILE A 140 -6.63 -6.56 -3.69
CA ILE A 140 -7.06 -6.70 -5.09
C ILE A 140 -7.31 -5.32 -5.71
N VAL A 141 -8.03 -4.45 -4.99
CA VAL A 141 -8.35 -3.11 -5.49
C VAL A 141 -7.10 -2.24 -5.58
N TRP A 142 -6.26 -2.22 -4.55
CA TRP A 142 -5.03 -1.41 -4.52
C TRP A 142 -4.00 -1.88 -5.55
N ILE A 143 -3.71 -3.18 -5.61
CA ILE A 143 -2.78 -3.77 -6.59
C ILE A 143 -3.34 -3.55 -8.00
N GLY A 144 -4.66 -3.74 -8.19
CA GLY A 144 -5.31 -3.55 -9.48
C GLY A 144 -5.18 -2.11 -9.96
N PHE A 145 -5.48 -1.16 -9.08
CA PHE A 145 -5.36 0.26 -9.37
C PHE A 145 -3.94 0.62 -9.84
N TRP A 146 -2.90 0.27 -9.07
CA TRP A 146 -1.52 0.63 -9.42
C TRP A 146 -0.97 -0.16 -10.61
N SER A 147 -1.30 -1.45 -10.72
CA SER A 147 -0.80 -2.30 -11.80
C SER A 147 -1.42 -1.90 -13.14
N ILE A 148 -2.73 -1.65 -13.17
CA ILE A 148 -3.42 -1.21 -14.39
C ILE A 148 -2.94 0.19 -14.77
N ALA A 149 -2.86 1.14 -13.81
CA ALA A 149 -2.39 2.48 -14.10
C ALA A 149 -0.95 2.51 -14.66
N ALA A 150 -0.04 1.71 -14.09
CA ALA A 150 1.33 1.61 -14.57
C ALA A 150 1.41 0.88 -15.92
N TYR A 151 0.65 -0.20 -16.10
CA TYR A 151 0.60 -0.93 -17.37
C TYR A 151 0.10 -0.05 -18.52
N THR A 152 -1.03 0.62 -18.34
CA THR A 152 -1.61 1.50 -19.37
C THR A 152 -0.70 2.69 -19.65
N LEU A 153 -0.05 3.26 -18.62
CA LEU A 153 0.95 4.30 -18.79
C LEU A 153 2.09 3.81 -19.70
N SER A 154 2.61 2.60 -19.50
CA SER A 154 3.69 2.06 -20.33
C SER A 154 3.24 1.68 -21.74
N GLU A 155 2.07 1.06 -21.90
CA GLU A 155 1.51 0.69 -23.20
C GLU A 155 1.29 1.94 -24.08
N HIS A 156 0.74 2.99 -23.47
CA HIS A 156 0.56 4.26 -24.16
C HIS A 156 1.86 5.03 -24.28
N SER A 157 2.93 4.73 -23.52
CA SER A 157 4.23 5.41 -23.62
C SER A 157 4.90 5.29 -24.99
N MET A 158 4.65 4.22 -25.75
CA MET A 158 5.14 4.14 -27.14
C MET A 158 4.43 5.14 -28.08
N GLN A 159 3.27 5.68 -27.70
CA GLN A 159 2.55 6.77 -28.38
C GLN A 159 2.63 8.11 -27.62
N ALA A 160 2.85 8.08 -26.30
CA ALA A 160 2.77 9.21 -25.37
C ALA A 160 4.11 9.94 -25.17
N LEU A 161 5.23 9.41 -25.69
CA LEU A 161 6.48 10.19 -25.78
C LEU A 161 6.28 11.51 -26.56
N ALA A 162 5.32 11.59 -27.49
CA ALA A 162 4.97 12.83 -28.19
C ALA A 162 4.04 13.78 -27.40
N LEU A 163 3.25 13.27 -26.44
CA LEU A 163 2.37 14.08 -25.59
C LEU A 163 3.00 14.48 -24.25
N ALA A 164 3.97 13.70 -23.74
CA ALA A 164 4.62 13.91 -22.46
C ALA A 164 5.42 15.22 -22.41
N ASP A 165 6.05 15.65 -23.51
CA ASP A 165 6.73 16.95 -23.58
C ASP A 165 5.76 18.14 -23.46
N ARG A 166 4.49 17.94 -23.84
CA ARG A 166 3.47 19.00 -23.81
C ARG A 166 2.77 19.15 -22.45
N PHE A 167 2.58 18.06 -21.71
CA PHE A 167 1.83 18.05 -20.44
C PHE A 167 2.72 18.06 -19.18
N ARG A 168 4.03 17.86 -19.32
CA ARG A 168 5.02 18.01 -18.24
C ARG A 168 4.88 19.31 -17.44
N PRO A 169 4.70 20.51 -18.04
CA PRO A 169 4.53 21.74 -17.25
C PRO A 169 3.20 21.78 -16.47
N TRP A 170 2.14 21.13 -16.95
CA TRP A 170 0.81 21.13 -16.32
C TRP A 170 0.73 20.20 -15.11
N LEU A 171 1.36 19.03 -15.16
CA LEU A 171 1.47 18.14 -14.00
C LEU A 171 2.28 18.78 -12.87
N ILE A 172 3.38 19.48 -13.23
CA ILE A 172 4.19 20.24 -12.28
C ILE A 172 3.38 21.41 -11.70
N ALA A 173 2.64 22.15 -12.52
CA ALA A 173 1.78 23.25 -12.07
C ALA A 173 0.66 22.78 -11.12
N THR A 174 0.09 21.60 -11.39
CA THR A 174 -0.98 21.03 -10.55
C THR A 174 -0.43 20.55 -9.20
N ALA A 175 0.75 19.93 -9.19
CA ALA A 175 1.43 19.55 -7.96
C ALA A 175 1.83 20.77 -7.11
N ILE A 176 2.32 21.85 -7.74
CA ILE A 176 2.63 23.12 -7.07
C ILE A 176 1.37 23.78 -6.52
N ALA A 177 0.27 23.80 -7.29
CA ALA A 177 -1.00 24.38 -6.85
C ALA A 177 -1.59 23.62 -5.64
N LEU A 178 -1.54 22.29 -5.65
CA LEU A 178 -1.98 21.46 -4.52
C LEU A 178 -1.09 21.64 -3.28
N PHE A 179 0.22 21.81 -3.48
CA PHE A 179 1.16 22.09 -2.40
C PHE A 179 0.94 23.49 -1.77
N ILE A 180 0.70 24.51 -2.59
CA ILE A 180 0.35 25.86 -2.13
C ILE A 180 -1.01 25.84 -1.41
N ALA A 181 -2.02 25.17 -1.96
CA ALA A 181 -3.33 25.03 -1.33
C ALA A 181 -3.24 24.32 0.04
N LEU A 182 -2.38 23.30 0.15
CA LEU A 182 -2.12 22.60 1.41
C LEU A 182 -1.40 23.50 2.42
N ILE A 183 -0.40 24.28 2.01
CA ILE A 183 0.28 25.25 2.88
C ILE A 183 -0.68 26.35 3.34
N LEU A 184 -1.48 26.91 2.44
CA LEU A 184 -2.48 27.92 2.78
C LEU A 184 -3.54 27.36 3.73
N TYR A 185 -4.01 26.13 3.51
CA TYR A 185 -4.93 25.46 4.43
C TYR A 185 -4.31 25.25 5.82
N LEU A 186 -3.03 24.89 5.92
CA LEU A 186 -2.34 24.71 7.20
C LEU A 186 -2.07 26.04 7.91
N VAL A 187 -1.66 27.09 7.19
CA VAL A 187 -1.39 28.43 7.74
C VAL A 187 -2.68 29.14 8.17
N THR A 188 -3.79 28.97 7.43
CA THR A 188 -5.10 29.53 7.81
C THR A 188 -5.73 28.77 8.98
N ARG A 189 -5.47 27.46 9.11
CA ARG A 189 -5.89 26.67 10.27
C ARG A 189 -5.17 27.04 11.56
N ASP A 190 -3.93 27.54 11.51
CA ASP A 190 -3.18 27.98 12.69
C ASP A 190 -3.56 29.40 13.16
N ARG A 191 -4.16 30.22 12.29
CA ARG A 191 -4.63 31.58 12.64
C ARG A 191 -5.98 31.62 13.36
N THR A 192 -6.75 30.52 13.35
CA THR A 192 -8.04 30.42 14.06
C THR A 192 -7.90 29.88 15.49
N LYS A 193 -6.66 29.68 15.98
CA LYS A 193 -6.35 29.27 17.36
C LYS A 193 -5.33 30.18 18.05
N ARG A 194 -5.38 31.48 17.78
CA ARG A 194 -4.82 32.49 18.71
C ARG A 194 -6.01 33.29 19.26
N PRO A 195 -6.07 33.46 20.59
CA PRO A 195 -7.26 33.91 21.33
C PRO A 195 -7.76 35.29 20.91
#